data_AF-A0A4R4AKJ6-F1
#
_entry.id   AF-A0A4R4AKJ6-F1
#
_cell.length_a   1.000
_cell.length_b   1.000
_cell.length_c   1.000
_cell.angle_alpha   90.00
_cell.angle_beta   90.00
_cell.angle_gamma   90.00
#
_symmetry.space_group_name_H-M   'P 1'
#
loop_
_entity.id
_entity.type
_entity.pdbx_description
1 polymer ?
#
loop_
_entity_poly.entity_id
_entity_poly.type
_entity_poly.pdbx_seq_one_letter_code
_entity_poly.pdbx_strand_id
1 'polypeptide(L)'
;MSEQGRPQVAVAGASGFIGTALCRTLAEHHEVVALTRSPARARIPDPERRIGWRRCDLFDVEAVRAGLQGCDLAVYLVHSNAPSSRLTQAAARDMDLILADNFARAAAACGVRQIVFVSALIPEGFEIAPLLWSRREVELTLAAHGTPVSVLRAGLVVGPGGSGLGLLVDLVRRLPLLALPPEARSPTRPIALDDLVRAILLCLERPEDYRGVFDLGGPEWLSHAEMVRQCAEVMGVRRWVFTLPWLPLGVVAWVARRVSGASPALVGPVVESLPQRLRIRDNALQRAIAPSALAFRRALAQSLAADGRHLQPNPRRPIQLEDRAQLREASRVRSIQRIILPPGQDAAWVAGNYFRWLGRCCWPLVASRECADGGWEVGLRLPRVVLLRLRPAAAMSTAQRRVYHIDGGLLARAETGGRFEFHTLLDGRYTMAAIHDYAPALPWYLYLWTQAAIHLRVMRRYQRRLARLAR
;
A
#
# COMPACT_ATOMS: atom_id res chain seq x y z
N MET A 1 16.35 -40.05 -1.53
CA MET A 1 15.50 -39.19 -0.67
C MET A 1 14.56 -38.44 -1.58
N SER A 2 13.26 -38.63 -1.37
CA SER A 2 12.13 -38.25 -2.24
C SER A 2 12.20 -36.81 -2.79
N GLU A 3 11.76 -36.65 -4.05
CA GLU A 3 11.37 -35.38 -4.68
C GLU A 3 10.34 -34.62 -3.83
N GLN A 4 10.77 -33.96 -2.76
CA GLN A 4 9.98 -32.87 -2.18
C GLN A 4 10.14 -31.68 -3.11
N GLY A 5 9.07 -31.34 -3.83
CA GLY A 5 9.03 -30.20 -4.74
C GLY A 5 9.55 -28.93 -4.07
N ARG A 6 10.20 -28.06 -4.86
CA ARG A 6 10.72 -26.77 -4.36
C ARG A 6 9.56 -25.99 -3.71
N PRO A 7 9.75 -25.38 -2.53
CA PRO A 7 8.70 -24.61 -1.88
C PRO A 7 8.12 -23.55 -2.82
N GLN A 8 6.79 -23.45 -2.88
CA GLN A 8 6.13 -22.48 -3.73
C GLN A 8 6.00 -21.14 -2.99
N VAL A 9 6.57 -20.08 -3.56
CA VAL A 9 6.63 -18.75 -2.94
C VAL A 9 5.72 -17.76 -3.67
N ALA A 10 4.69 -17.28 -2.98
CA ALA A 10 3.85 -16.20 -3.48
C ALA A 10 4.49 -14.84 -3.25
N VAL A 11 4.56 -13.98 -4.26
CA VAL A 11 5.09 -12.61 -4.14
C VAL A 11 3.99 -11.59 -4.45
N ALA A 12 3.42 -11.00 -3.40
CA ALA A 12 2.50 -9.88 -3.52
C ALA A 12 3.26 -8.58 -3.80
N GLY A 13 2.95 -7.92 -4.93
CA GLY A 13 3.73 -6.79 -5.41
C GLY A 13 4.89 -7.19 -6.32
N ALA A 14 4.84 -8.39 -6.91
CA ALA A 14 5.86 -8.95 -7.80
C ALA A 14 6.21 -8.04 -8.98
N SER A 15 5.26 -7.29 -9.54
CA SER A 15 5.54 -6.36 -10.64
C SER A 15 6.28 -5.09 -10.20
N GLY A 16 6.50 -4.88 -8.89
CA GLY A 16 7.12 -3.69 -8.33
C GLY A 16 8.65 -3.69 -8.47
N PHE A 17 9.27 -2.63 -7.96
CA PHE A 17 10.73 -2.46 -7.93
C PHE A 17 11.42 -3.63 -7.19
N ILE A 18 11.09 -3.83 -5.91
CA ILE A 18 11.65 -4.92 -5.10
C ILE A 18 11.17 -6.28 -5.64
N GLY A 19 9.88 -6.39 -5.94
CA GLY A 19 9.28 -7.65 -6.39
C GLY A 19 9.90 -8.21 -7.66
N THR A 20 10.26 -7.36 -8.63
CA THR A 20 10.86 -7.82 -9.90
C THR A 20 12.26 -8.40 -9.66
N ALA A 21 13.08 -7.75 -8.83
CA ALA A 21 14.40 -8.25 -8.49
C ALA A 21 14.29 -9.55 -7.68
N LEU A 22 13.43 -9.57 -6.66
CA LEU A 22 13.19 -10.76 -5.85
C LEU A 22 12.70 -11.95 -6.66
N CYS A 23 11.74 -11.76 -7.58
CA CYS A 23 11.22 -12.87 -8.39
C CYS A 23 12.30 -13.47 -9.29
N ARG A 24 13.21 -12.66 -9.84
CA ARG A 24 14.33 -13.16 -10.65
C ARG A 24 15.26 -14.04 -9.82
N THR A 25 15.66 -13.56 -8.63
CA THR A 25 16.55 -14.34 -7.75
C THR A 25 15.86 -15.59 -7.19
N LEU A 26 14.58 -15.49 -6.81
CA LEU A 26 13.82 -16.66 -6.33
C LEU A 26 13.67 -17.72 -7.41
N ALA A 27 13.46 -17.34 -8.67
CA ALA A 27 13.25 -18.27 -9.79
C ALA A 27 14.42 -19.23 -10.03
N GLU A 28 15.61 -18.95 -9.50
CA GLU A 28 16.77 -19.85 -9.57
C GLU A 28 16.60 -21.08 -8.65
N HIS A 29 15.90 -20.92 -7.52
CA HIS A 29 15.85 -21.91 -6.45
C HIS A 29 14.44 -22.31 -6.00
N HIS A 30 13.40 -21.57 -6.39
CA HIS A 30 12.01 -21.72 -5.93
C HIS A 30 11.02 -21.68 -7.08
N GLU A 31 9.82 -22.23 -6.86
CA GLU A 31 8.68 -21.95 -7.73
C GLU A 31 8.03 -20.63 -7.34
N VAL A 32 7.97 -19.67 -8.27
CA VAL A 32 7.50 -18.32 -7.98
C VAL A 32 6.07 -18.11 -8.48
N VAL A 33 5.17 -17.78 -7.56
CA VAL A 33 3.82 -17.31 -7.85
C VAL A 33 3.78 -15.79 -7.73
N ALA A 34 3.90 -15.09 -8.86
CA ALA A 34 3.92 -13.64 -8.92
C ALA A 34 2.50 -13.06 -8.96
N LEU A 35 2.07 -12.42 -7.86
CA LEU A 35 0.75 -11.80 -7.75
C LEU A 35 0.79 -10.36 -8.27
N THR A 36 -0.12 -10.04 -9.20
CA THR A 36 -0.26 -8.69 -9.76
C THR A 36 -1.70 -8.28 -9.97
N ARG A 37 -2.00 -7.01 -9.67
CA ARG A 37 -3.29 -6.40 -10.01
C ARG A 37 -3.38 -5.95 -11.47
N SER A 38 -2.24 -5.87 -12.17
CA SER A 38 -2.17 -5.40 -13.56
C SER A 38 -2.56 -6.54 -14.52
N PRO A 39 -3.68 -6.41 -15.26
CA PRO A 39 -4.03 -7.38 -16.29
C PRO A 39 -2.98 -7.40 -17.40
N ALA A 40 -2.43 -6.23 -17.75
CA ALA A 40 -1.37 -6.09 -18.75
C ALA A 40 -0.13 -6.93 -18.38
N ARG A 41 0.28 -6.91 -17.10
CA ARG A 41 1.39 -7.76 -16.65
C ARG A 41 1.03 -9.24 -16.61
N ALA A 42 -0.15 -9.58 -16.10
CA ALA A 42 -0.56 -10.98 -15.93
C ALA A 42 -0.65 -11.74 -17.27
N ARG A 43 -0.91 -11.04 -18.38
CA ARG A 43 -0.96 -11.63 -19.72
C ARG A 43 0.41 -11.92 -20.34
N ILE A 44 1.50 -11.35 -19.82
CA ILE A 44 2.84 -11.51 -20.39
C ILE A 44 3.53 -12.66 -19.63
N PRO A 45 3.70 -13.83 -20.25
CA PRO A 45 4.38 -14.95 -19.61
C PRO A 45 5.83 -14.60 -19.31
N ASP A 46 6.39 -15.29 -18.31
CA ASP A 46 7.83 -15.29 -18.11
C ASP A 46 8.50 -16.08 -19.24
N PRO A 47 9.50 -15.53 -19.95
CA PRO A 47 10.14 -16.22 -21.08
C PRO A 47 10.76 -17.56 -20.69
N GLU A 48 11.32 -17.64 -19.48
CA GLU A 48 11.96 -18.85 -18.95
C GLU A 48 10.95 -19.79 -18.27
N ARG A 49 9.68 -19.37 -18.18
CA ARG A 49 8.57 -20.07 -17.51
C ARG A 49 8.86 -20.43 -16.05
N ARG A 50 9.77 -19.71 -15.39
CA ARG A 50 10.12 -19.94 -13.97
C ARG A 50 9.22 -19.12 -13.04
N ILE A 51 8.56 -18.08 -13.55
CA ILE A 51 7.67 -17.20 -12.80
C ILE A 51 6.23 -17.33 -13.30
N GLY A 52 5.37 -17.90 -12.47
CA GLY A 52 3.93 -18.03 -12.72
C GLY A 52 3.17 -16.77 -12.31
N TRP A 53 2.67 -15.99 -13.28
CA TRP A 53 1.90 -14.78 -12.99
C TRP A 53 0.43 -15.11 -12.73
N ARG A 54 -0.09 -14.66 -11.57
CA ARG A 54 -1.54 -14.73 -11.24
C ARG A 54 -2.10 -13.32 -11.10
N ARG A 55 -3.23 -13.06 -11.77
CA ARG A 55 -3.98 -11.83 -11.57
C ARG A 55 -4.64 -11.88 -10.19
N CYS A 56 -4.37 -10.89 -9.36
CA CYS A 56 -4.87 -10.80 -8.00
C CYS A 56 -5.04 -9.31 -7.61
N ASP A 57 -6.28 -8.86 -7.40
CA ASP A 57 -6.55 -7.60 -6.72
C ASP A 57 -6.68 -7.88 -5.22
N LEU A 58 -5.74 -7.36 -4.43
CA LEU A 58 -5.71 -7.59 -2.99
C LEU A 58 -6.90 -6.97 -2.22
N PHE A 59 -7.72 -6.14 -2.86
CA PHE A 59 -8.99 -5.70 -2.29
C PHE A 59 -10.11 -6.75 -2.39
N ASP A 60 -9.95 -7.77 -3.23
CA ASP A 60 -10.86 -8.90 -3.38
C ASP A 60 -10.29 -10.12 -2.66
N VAL A 61 -10.87 -10.44 -1.50
CA VAL A 61 -10.41 -11.52 -0.63
C VAL A 61 -10.40 -12.88 -1.33
N GLU A 62 -11.35 -13.15 -2.22
CA GLU A 62 -11.42 -14.42 -2.93
C GLU A 62 -10.35 -14.49 -4.03
N ALA A 63 -10.07 -13.37 -4.70
CA ALA A 63 -8.91 -13.28 -5.60
C ALA A 63 -7.57 -13.48 -4.86
N VAL A 64 -7.47 -13.04 -3.60
CA VAL A 64 -6.28 -13.29 -2.77
C VAL A 64 -6.18 -14.76 -2.40
N ARG A 65 -7.29 -15.36 -1.95
CA ARG A 65 -7.35 -16.79 -1.63
C ARG A 65 -6.93 -17.64 -2.83
N ALA A 66 -7.52 -17.41 -4.00
CA ALA A 66 -7.15 -18.09 -5.24
C ALA A 66 -5.68 -17.85 -5.62
N GLY A 67 -5.17 -16.63 -5.41
CA GLY A 67 -3.77 -16.28 -5.66
C GLY A 67 -2.79 -17.08 -4.79
N LEU A 68 -3.14 -17.35 -3.53
CA LEU A 68 -2.31 -18.05 -2.55
C LEU A 68 -2.52 -19.58 -2.51
N GLN A 69 -3.49 -20.12 -3.25
CA GLN A 69 -3.70 -21.57 -3.33
C GLN A 69 -2.40 -22.29 -3.74
N GLY A 70 -2.04 -23.32 -2.96
CA GLY A 70 -0.85 -24.16 -3.17
C GLY A 70 0.49 -23.53 -2.77
N CYS A 71 0.50 -22.31 -2.20
CA CYS A 71 1.74 -21.63 -1.81
C CYS A 71 2.15 -21.98 -0.37
N ASP A 72 3.43 -22.32 -0.18
CA ASP A 72 4.02 -22.61 1.13
C ASP A 72 4.40 -21.36 1.91
N LEU A 73 4.96 -20.39 1.20
CA LEU A 73 5.57 -19.18 1.74
C LEU A 73 5.04 -17.97 0.98
N ALA A 74 5.04 -16.80 1.62
CA ALA A 74 4.60 -15.59 0.97
C ALA A 74 5.47 -14.38 1.30
N VAL A 75 5.69 -13.51 0.32
CA VAL A 75 6.37 -12.22 0.48
C VAL A 75 5.38 -11.10 0.17
N TYR A 76 5.21 -10.18 1.12
CA TYR A 76 4.31 -9.05 0.99
C TYR A 76 5.10 -7.74 0.76
N LEU A 77 5.02 -7.19 -0.45
CA LEU A 77 5.73 -5.97 -0.88
C LEU A 77 4.77 -4.84 -1.30
N VAL A 78 3.50 -4.92 -0.91
CA VAL A 78 2.46 -4.02 -1.42
C VAL A 78 2.34 -2.76 -0.58
N HIS A 79 2.34 -1.61 -1.30
CA HIS A 79 2.06 -0.29 -0.77
C HIS A 79 1.14 0.50 -1.71
N SER A 80 0.18 1.22 -1.15
CA SER A 80 -0.86 1.95 -1.88
C SER A 80 -0.41 3.33 -2.37
N ASN A 81 0.73 3.38 -3.07
CA ASN A 81 1.29 4.62 -3.63
C ASN A 81 0.82 4.93 -5.06
N ALA A 82 0.25 3.94 -5.74
CA ALA A 82 -0.25 4.05 -7.11
C ALA A 82 -1.77 3.89 -7.16
N PRO A 83 -2.48 4.64 -8.05
CA PRO A 83 -3.93 4.55 -8.18
C PRO A 83 -4.43 3.11 -8.39
N SER A 84 -5.52 2.74 -7.72
CA SER A 84 -6.20 1.44 -7.82
C SER A 84 -7.59 1.53 -8.49
N SER A 85 -8.04 2.73 -8.84
CA SER A 85 -9.33 3.04 -9.45
C SER A 85 -9.25 4.40 -10.18
N ARG A 86 -10.21 4.72 -11.04
CA ARG A 86 -10.25 6.03 -11.74
C ARG A 86 -10.37 7.18 -10.75
N LEU A 87 -11.16 6.97 -9.69
CA LEU A 87 -11.18 7.83 -8.50
C LEU A 87 -10.88 6.99 -7.26
N THR A 88 -9.96 7.46 -6.43
CA THR A 88 -9.66 6.89 -5.11
C THR A 88 -9.86 7.96 -4.05
N GLN A 89 -10.83 7.75 -3.17
CA GLN A 89 -11.15 8.61 -2.03
C GLN A 89 -10.77 7.90 -0.73
N ALA A 90 -9.48 7.67 -0.54
CA ALA A 90 -8.94 6.93 0.59
C ALA A 90 -7.55 7.44 0.96
N ALA A 91 -7.20 7.37 2.25
CA ALA A 91 -5.81 7.54 2.66
C ALA A 91 -5.02 6.27 2.33
N ALA A 92 -3.75 6.41 1.90
CA ALA A 92 -2.90 5.27 1.55
C ALA A 92 -2.76 4.27 2.71
N ARG A 93 -2.64 4.76 3.95
CA ARG A 93 -2.62 3.94 5.16
C ARG A 93 -3.86 3.07 5.37
N ASP A 94 -5.04 3.57 5.01
CA ASP A 94 -6.29 2.85 5.22
C ASP A 94 -6.47 1.77 4.15
N MET A 95 -6.01 2.05 2.93
CA MET A 95 -5.91 1.05 1.87
C MET A 95 -4.95 -0.07 2.28
N ASP A 96 -3.72 0.27 2.70
CA ASP A 96 -2.71 -0.71 3.07
C ASP A 96 -3.19 -1.68 4.17
N LEU A 97 -4.02 -1.22 5.12
CA LEU A 97 -4.61 -2.10 6.13
C LEU A 97 -5.63 -3.10 5.58
N ILE A 98 -6.54 -2.67 4.70
CA ILE A 98 -7.50 -3.60 4.09
C ILE A 98 -6.76 -4.65 3.25
N LEU A 99 -5.74 -4.23 2.49
CA LEU A 99 -4.93 -5.13 1.68
C LEU A 99 -4.17 -6.15 2.53
N ALA A 100 -3.54 -5.69 3.62
CA ALA A 100 -2.81 -6.52 4.55
C ALA A 100 -3.72 -7.54 5.25
N ASP A 101 -4.91 -7.12 5.71
CA ASP A 101 -5.84 -8.02 6.36
C ASP A 101 -6.40 -9.08 5.41
N ASN A 102 -6.81 -8.68 4.20
CA ASN A 102 -7.23 -9.63 3.16
C ASN A 102 -6.14 -10.67 2.88
N PHE A 103 -4.89 -10.23 2.79
CA PHE A 103 -3.75 -11.10 2.57
C PHE A 103 -3.51 -12.05 3.74
N ALA A 104 -3.53 -11.55 4.97
CA ALA A 104 -3.29 -12.35 6.17
C ALA A 104 -4.37 -13.43 6.36
N ARG A 105 -5.65 -13.07 6.17
CA ARG A 105 -6.76 -14.03 6.22
C ARG A 105 -6.63 -15.11 5.16
N ALA A 106 -6.32 -14.71 3.93
CA ALA A 106 -6.14 -15.65 2.83
C ALA A 106 -4.91 -16.56 3.03
N ALA A 107 -3.81 -16.01 3.54
CA ALA A 107 -2.61 -16.77 3.88
C ALA A 107 -2.90 -17.84 4.94
N ALA A 108 -3.61 -17.47 6.02
CA ALA A 108 -4.04 -18.42 7.04
C ALA A 108 -4.99 -19.49 6.47
N ALA A 109 -5.97 -19.10 5.67
CA ALA A 109 -6.94 -20.03 5.06
C ALA A 109 -6.30 -20.99 4.05
N CYS A 110 -5.23 -20.59 3.38
CA CYS A 110 -4.48 -21.42 2.43
C CYS A 110 -3.32 -22.21 3.08
N GLY A 111 -3.11 -22.08 4.39
CA GLY A 111 -2.05 -22.81 5.10
C GLY A 111 -0.63 -22.30 4.80
N VAL A 112 -0.48 -21.03 4.39
CA VAL A 112 0.84 -20.41 4.22
C VAL A 112 1.60 -20.48 5.54
N ARG A 113 2.83 -20.99 5.51
CA ARG A 113 3.63 -21.29 6.70
C ARG A 113 4.36 -20.05 7.25
N GLN A 114 4.64 -19.07 6.40
CA GLN A 114 5.27 -17.81 6.79
C GLN A 114 4.99 -16.69 5.79
N ILE A 115 4.82 -15.47 6.32
CA ILE A 115 4.80 -14.23 5.56
C ILE A 115 6.10 -13.45 5.84
N VAL A 116 6.84 -13.10 4.80
CA VAL A 116 7.94 -12.12 4.88
C VAL A 116 7.41 -10.76 4.45
N PHE A 117 7.44 -9.78 5.36
CA PHE A 117 6.93 -8.43 5.11
C PHE A 117 8.08 -7.42 5.07
N VAL A 118 8.16 -6.64 4.00
CA VAL A 118 9.10 -5.50 3.94
C VAL A 118 8.40 -4.22 4.39
N SER A 119 8.85 -3.70 5.52
CA SER A 119 8.36 -2.49 6.18
C SER A 119 9.39 -1.35 6.04
N ALA A 120 9.12 -0.22 6.69
CA ALA A 120 10.08 0.88 6.84
C ALA A 120 10.68 0.88 8.24
N LEU A 121 11.90 1.42 8.40
CA LEU A 121 12.48 1.69 9.72
C LEU A 121 11.53 2.56 10.56
N ILE A 122 11.34 2.18 11.82
CA ILE A 122 10.50 2.89 12.80
C ILE A 122 11.42 3.44 13.90
N PRO A 123 11.40 4.77 14.16
CA PRO A 123 12.24 5.37 15.19
C PRO A 123 11.81 4.91 16.58
N GLU A 124 12.74 5.01 17.53
CA GLU A 124 12.47 4.77 18.95
C GLU A 124 11.83 6.03 19.55
N GLY A 125 10.67 5.88 20.21
CA GLY A 125 9.98 6.97 20.90
C GLY A 125 8.46 6.95 20.73
N PHE A 126 7.78 7.84 21.46
CA PHE A 126 6.32 7.98 21.41
C PHE A 126 5.84 8.82 20.20
N GLU A 127 6.70 9.68 19.65
CA GLU A 127 6.39 10.53 18.49
C GLU A 127 6.78 9.85 17.18
N ILE A 128 5.89 8.99 16.69
CA ILE A 128 6.04 8.31 15.40
C ILE A 128 5.20 9.05 14.36
N ALA A 129 5.84 9.52 13.29
CA ALA A 129 5.18 10.10 12.13
C ALA A 129 4.02 9.20 11.64
N PRO A 130 2.85 9.77 11.28
CA PRO A 130 1.70 9.04 10.77
C PRO A 130 2.02 7.97 9.71
N LEU A 131 2.97 8.20 8.80
CA LEU A 131 3.45 7.18 7.85
C LEU A 131 3.99 5.95 8.58
N LEU A 132 4.91 6.12 9.52
CA LEU A 132 5.58 5.00 10.19
C LEU A 132 4.60 4.27 11.12
N TRP A 133 3.64 5.00 11.70
CA TRP A 133 2.52 4.37 12.38
C TRP A 133 1.70 3.47 11.45
N SER A 134 1.43 3.93 10.22
CA SER A 134 0.71 3.10 9.24
C SER A 134 1.47 1.82 8.86
N ARG A 135 2.80 1.86 8.82
CA ARG A 135 3.63 0.68 8.60
C ARG A 135 3.53 -0.30 9.77
N ARG A 136 3.57 0.20 11.00
CA ARG A 136 3.35 -0.61 12.20
C ARG A 136 1.96 -1.25 12.23
N GLU A 137 0.92 -0.52 11.84
CA GLU A 137 -0.43 -1.08 11.74
C GLU A 137 -0.51 -2.24 10.74
N VAL A 138 0.21 -2.16 9.61
CA VAL A 138 0.31 -3.27 8.65
C VAL A 138 1.06 -4.47 9.23
N GLU A 139 2.16 -4.26 9.95
CA GLU A 139 2.89 -5.34 10.64
C GLU A 139 1.96 -6.12 11.58
N LEU A 140 1.20 -5.40 12.41
CA LEU A 140 0.25 -6.00 13.35
C LEU A 140 -0.89 -6.72 12.61
N THR A 141 -1.39 -6.13 11.53
CA THR A 141 -2.50 -6.69 10.74
C THR A 141 -2.08 -8.00 10.04
N LEU A 142 -0.87 -8.07 9.49
CA LEU A 142 -0.37 -9.29 8.87
C LEU A 142 -0.21 -10.44 9.87
N ALA A 143 0.18 -10.12 11.11
CA ALA A 143 0.38 -11.10 12.18
C ALA A 143 -0.92 -11.53 12.89
N ALA A 144 -2.05 -10.84 12.67
CA ALA A 144 -3.27 -11.02 13.44
C ALA A 144 -4.01 -12.35 13.21
N HIS A 145 -3.69 -13.07 12.12
CA HIS A 145 -4.46 -14.25 11.68
C HIS A 145 -3.70 -15.58 11.84
N GLY A 146 -2.64 -15.61 12.65
CA GLY A 146 -1.95 -16.83 13.08
C GLY A 146 -0.82 -17.33 12.16
N THR A 147 -0.70 -16.80 10.94
CA THR A 147 0.47 -17.07 10.10
C THR A 147 1.71 -16.35 10.66
N PRO A 148 2.83 -17.04 10.92
CA PRO A 148 4.08 -16.41 11.35
C PRO A 148 4.52 -15.32 10.38
N VAL A 149 4.96 -14.17 10.92
CA VAL A 149 5.41 -13.02 10.11
C VAL A 149 6.83 -12.62 10.49
N SER A 150 7.72 -12.60 9.48
CA SER A 150 9.05 -12.01 9.58
C SER A 150 9.05 -10.63 8.94
N VAL A 151 9.27 -9.61 9.75
CA VAL A 151 9.21 -8.19 9.34
C VAL A 151 10.61 -7.66 9.12
N LEU A 152 10.87 -7.16 7.91
CA LEU A 152 12.14 -6.56 7.50
C LEU A 152 11.93 -5.05 7.37
N ARG A 153 12.34 -4.29 8.38
CA ARG A 153 12.25 -2.83 8.39
C ARG A 153 13.48 -2.24 7.73
N ALA A 154 13.33 -1.75 6.51
CA ALA A 154 14.44 -1.20 5.74
C ALA A 154 14.39 0.34 5.68
N GLY A 155 15.57 0.95 5.57
CA GLY A 155 15.70 2.36 5.20
C GLY A 155 15.37 2.61 3.73
N LEU A 156 15.93 3.67 3.15
CA LEU A 156 15.83 3.89 1.71
C LEU A 156 16.47 2.72 0.96
N VAL A 157 15.68 1.99 0.17
CA VAL A 157 16.17 0.92 -0.70
C VAL A 157 16.75 1.52 -1.98
N VAL A 158 18.04 1.28 -2.22
CA VAL A 158 18.83 1.84 -3.32
C VAL A 158 19.00 0.77 -4.39
N GLY A 159 18.40 0.99 -5.56
CA GLY A 159 18.48 0.06 -6.67
C GLY A 159 17.81 0.60 -7.94
N PRO A 160 18.01 -0.08 -9.08
CA PRO A 160 17.52 0.35 -10.38
C PRO A 160 15.98 0.39 -10.42
N GLY A 161 15.41 1.52 -10.83
CA GLY A 161 13.96 1.70 -10.94
C GLY A 161 13.22 1.99 -9.63
N GLY A 162 13.93 2.13 -8.50
CA GLY A 162 13.35 2.50 -7.20
C GLY A 162 12.84 3.94 -7.16
N SER A 163 11.57 4.14 -6.78
CA SER A 163 10.95 5.49 -6.81
C SER A 163 11.55 6.46 -5.78
N GLY A 164 11.96 5.97 -4.60
CA GLY A 164 12.61 6.80 -3.58
C GLY A 164 13.98 7.30 -4.04
N LEU A 165 14.80 6.41 -4.62
CA LEU A 165 16.07 6.77 -5.22
C LEU A 165 15.87 7.69 -6.44
N GLY A 166 14.86 7.41 -7.26
CA GLY A 166 14.50 8.26 -8.40
C GLY A 166 14.17 9.70 -8.00
N LEU A 167 13.45 9.89 -6.88
CA LEU A 167 13.19 11.22 -6.32
C LEU A 167 14.51 11.94 -5.98
N LEU A 168 15.44 11.27 -5.30
CA LEU A 168 16.75 11.85 -4.97
C LEU A 168 17.53 12.25 -6.23
N VAL A 169 17.65 11.32 -7.19
CA VAL A 169 18.35 11.53 -8.46
C VAL A 169 17.74 12.68 -9.26
N ASP A 170 16.40 12.76 -9.35
CA ASP A 170 15.72 13.84 -10.08
C ASP A 170 15.95 15.20 -9.43
N LEU A 171 16.00 15.29 -8.09
CA LEU A 171 16.31 16.54 -7.39
C LEU A 171 17.74 16.98 -7.69
N VAL A 172 18.72 16.07 -7.55
CA VAL A 172 20.14 16.35 -7.82
C VAL A 172 20.36 16.75 -9.27
N ARG A 173 19.71 16.05 -10.21
CA ARG A 173 19.84 16.32 -11.64
C ARG A 173 19.30 17.70 -12.04
N ARG A 174 18.16 18.09 -11.48
CA ARG A 174 17.38 19.25 -11.96
C ARG A 174 17.60 20.52 -11.15
N LEU A 175 18.04 20.45 -9.90
CA LEU A 175 18.25 21.63 -9.05
C LEU A 175 19.74 21.94 -8.89
N PRO A 176 20.26 23.06 -9.44
CA PRO A 176 21.65 23.48 -9.20
C PRO A 176 21.89 23.93 -7.75
N LEU A 177 20.85 24.45 -7.10
CA LEU A 177 20.82 24.90 -5.71
C LEU A 177 19.84 24.01 -4.92
N LEU A 178 20.34 23.32 -3.90
CA LEU A 178 19.57 22.43 -3.05
C LEU A 178 19.54 22.99 -1.63
N ALA A 179 18.49 23.76 -1.34
CA ALA A 179 18.16 24.19 0.01
C ALA A 179 17.47 23.04 0.75
N LEU A 180 18.11 22.56 1.82
CA LEU A 180 17.59 21.49 2.67
C LEU A 180 17.20 22.04 4.04
N PRO A 181 16.12 21.55 4.65
CA PRO A 181 15.77 21.94 6.01
C PRO A 181 16.76 21.27 7.00
N PRO A 182 16.95 21.78 8.23
CA PRO A 182 17.87 21.20 9.23
C PRO A 182 17.66 19.70 9.47
N GLU A 183 16.41 19.25 9.39
CA GLU A 183 15.95 17.88 9.55
C GLU A 183 16.54 16.93 8.50
N ALA A 184 16.98 17.43 7.35
CA ALA A 184 17.68 16.61 6.35
C ALA A 184 19.05 16.10 6.84
N ARG A 185 19.54 16.59 7.98
CA ARG A 185 20.75 16.09 8.67
C ARG A 185 20.49 14.89 9.56
N SER A 186 19.23 14.48 9.75
CA SER A 186 18.90 13.28 10.51
C SER A 186 19.54 12.05 9.85
N PRO A 187 20.29 11.23 10.61
CA PRO A 187 20.94 10.05 10.07
C PRO A 187 19.89 8.98 9.72
N THR A 188 20.08 8.36 8.57
CA THR A 188 19.40 7.16 8.11
C THR A 188 20.44 6.13 7.67
N ARG A 189 19.98 4.93 7.29
CA ARG A 189 20.85 3.85 6.84
C ARG A 189 20.27 3.23 5.57
N PRO A 190 20.62 3.77 4.38
CA PRO A 190 20.12 3.22 3.12
C PRO A 190 20.65 1.80 2.92
N ILE A 191 19.88 0.95 2.24
CA ILE A 191 20.24 -0.44 1.97
C ILE A 191 20.21 -0.68 0.46
N ALA A 192 21.17 -1.41 -0.09
CA ALA A 192 21.12 -1.81 -1.49
C ALA A 192 19.99 -2.82 -1.72
N LEU A 193 19.37 -2.76 -2.90
CA LEU A 193 18.30 -3.70 -3.28
C LEU A 193 18.74 -5.16 -3.14
N ASP A 194 19.96 -5.47 -3.61
CA ASP A 194 20.51 -6.82 -3.60
C ASP A 194 20.67 -7.35 -2.17
N ASP A 195 21.05 -6.48 -1.22
CA ASP A 195 21.18 -6.86 0.19
C ASP A 195 19.83 -7.12 0.84
N LEU A 196 18.81 -6.33 0.50
CA LEU A 196 17.44 -6.57 0.94
C LEU A 196 16.89 -7.88 0.35
N VAL A 197 17.13 -8.16 -0.93
CA VAL A 197 16.74 -9.43 -1.56
C VAL A 197 17.42 -10.60 -0.84
N ARG A 198 18.72 -10.49 -0.55
CA ARG A 198 19.48 -11.49 0.23
C ARG A 198 18.86 -11.75 1.60
N ALA A 199 18.45 -10.68 2.30
CA ALA A 199 17.77 -10.80 3.59
C ALA A 199 16.42 -11.52 3.49
N ILE A 200 15.65 -11.24 2.44
CA ILE A 200 14.37 -11.94 2.19
C ILE A 200 14.61 -13.44 1.94
N LEU A 201 15.62 -13.79 1.14
CA LEU A 201 15.96 -15.20 0.88
C LEU A 201 16.34 -15.94 2.16
N LEU A 202 17.18 -15.33 3.00
CA LEU A 202 17.55 -15.92 4.29
C LEU A 202 16.32 -16.22 5.16
N CYS A 203 15.34 -15.31 5.20
CA CYS A 203 14.10 -15.54 5.93
C CYS A 203 13.23 -16.66 5.34
N LEU A 204 13.25 -16.86 4.01
CA LEU A 204 12.48 -17.90 3.34
C LEU A 204 13.14 -19.28 3.48
N GLU A 205 14.48 -19.33 3.40
CA GLU A 205 15.27 -20.56 3.47
C GLU A 205 15.46 -21.05 4.91
N ARG A 206 15.50 -20.13 5.89
CA ARG A 206 15.70 -20.44 7.31
C ARG A 206 14.60 -19.81 8.17
N PRO A 207 13.34 -20.27 7.99
CA PRO A 207 12.17 -19.69 8.65
C PRO A 207 12.20 -19.83 10.19
N GLU A 208 12.96 -20.77 10.73
CA GLU A 208 13.13 -20.95 12.19
C GLU A 208 14.18 -19.99 12.77
N ASP A 209 15.24 -19.67 12.02
CA ASP A 209 16.32 -18.79 12.47
C ASP A 209 15.90 -17.30 12.45
N TYR A 210 14.99 -16.95 11.55
CA TYR A 210 14.63 -15.55 11.26
C TYR A 210 13.14 -15.27 11.45
N ARG A 211 12.65 -15.44 12.70
CA ARG A 211 11.30 -15.03 13.11
C ARG A 211 11.31 -13.71 13.87
N GLY A 212 10.31 -12.87 13.60
CA GLY A 212 10.11 -11.60 14.29
C GLY A 212 10.50 -10.39 13.45
N VAL A 213 10.99 -9.34 14.11
CA VAL A 213 11.21 -8.02 13.49
C VAL A 213 12.70 -7.72 13.40
N PHE A 214 13.17 -7.41 12.20
CA PHE A 214 14.57 -7.13 11.88
C PHE A 214 14.69 -5.74 11.26
N ASP A 215 15.44 -4.86 11.91
CA ASP A 215 15.83 -3.58 11.32
C ASP A 215 17.04 -3.80 10.41
N LEU A 216 16.94 -3.37 9.14
CA LEU A 216 17.93 -3.62 8.11
C LEU A 216 18.45 -2.33 7.49
N GLY A 217 19.75 -2.32 7.18
CA GLY A 217 20.45 -1.18 6.60
C GLY A 217 21.77 -1.57 5.95
N GLY A 218 22.25 -0.74 5.03
CA GLY A 218 23.56 -0.90 4.40
C GLY A 218 24.73 -0.64 5.38
N PRO A 219 25.98 -0.56 4.90
CA PRO A 219 27.13 -0.43 5.79
C PRO A 219 27.31 0.98 6.39
N GLU A 220 26.68 2.01 5.79
CA GLU A 220 26.95 3.42 6.11
C GLU A 220 25.74 4.12 6.75
N TRP A 221 26.00 4.93 7.78
CA TRP A 221 25.04 5.93 8.27
C TRP A 221 25.17 7.19 7.44
N LEU A 222 24.09 7.61 6.79
CA LEU A 222 24.05 8.78 5.93
C LEU A 222 22.84 9.64 6.26
N SER A 223 23.04 10.95 6.32
CA SER A 223 21.98 11.94 6.25
C SER A 223 21.46 12.11 4.82
N HIS A 224 20.27 12.69 4.67
CA HIS A 224 19.75 13.04 3.35
C HIS A 224 20.66 14.04 2.62
N ALA A 225 21.28 14.97 3.36
CA ALA A 225 22.26 15.89 2.79
C ALA A 225 23.51 15.19 2.26
N GLU A 226 24.02 14.15 2.95
CA GLU A 226 25.15 13.35 2.47
C GLU A 226 24.78 12.50 1.25
N MET A 227 23.59 11.87 1.25
CA MET A 227 23.10 11.13 0.08
C MET A 227 22.98 12.04 -1.15
N VAL A 228 22.51 13.29 -0.98
CA VAL A 228 22.47 14.29 -2.06
C VAL A 228 23.87 14.60 -2.59
N ARG A 229 24.86 14.81 -1.72
CA ARG A 229 26.25 15.09 -2.12
C ARG A 229 26.89 13.91 -2.85
N GLN A 230 26.81 12.71 -2.26
CA GLN A 230 27.31 11.49 -2.90
C GLN A 230 26.63 11.24 -4.25
N CYS A 231 25.34 11.55 -4.36
CA CYS A 231 24.64 11.45 -5.64
C CYS A 231 25.16 12.44 -6.69
N ALA A 232 25.44 13.69 -6.30
CA ALA A 232 26.01 14.69 -7.20
C ALA A 232 27.41 14.28 -7.69
N GLU A 233 28.24 13.73 -6.80
CA GLU A 233 29.58 13.22 -7.11
C GLU A 233 29.54 12.04 -8.08
N VAL A 234 28.68 11.03 -7.83
CA VAL A 234 28.55 9.86 -8.71
C VAL A 234 28.06 10.26 -10.10
N MET A 235 27.17 11.25 -10.19
CA MET A 235 26.66 11.77 -11.47
C MET A 235 27.62 12.77 -12.16
N GLY A 236 28.73 13.14 -11.51
CA GLY A 236 29.68 14.13 -12.03
C GLY A 236 29.09 15.53 -12.20
N VAL A 237 28.13 15.93 -11.35
CA VAL A 237 27.48 17.25 -11.41
C VAL A 237 27.84 18.10 -10.20
N ARG A 238 28.08 19.41 -10.41
CA ARG A 238 28.31 20.36 -9.32
C ARG A 238 26.98 20.88 -8.78
N ARG A 239 26.74 20.72 -7.48
CA ARG A 239 25.51 21.16 -6.80
C ARG A 239 25.84 21.87 -5.49
N TRP A 240 25.18 23.00 -5.27
CA TRP A 240 25.33 23.76 -4.04
C TRP A 240 24.29 23.29 -3.03
N VAL A 241 24.74 22.59 -1.99
CA VAL A 241 23.88 22.04 -0.93
C VAL A 241 24.06 22.86 0.33
N PHE A 242 23.02 23.56 0.75
CA PHE A 242 23.03 24.38 1.97
C PHE A 242 21.81 24.11 2.84
N THR A 243 21.96 24.34 4.15
CA THR A 243 20.88 24.18 5.12
C THR A 243 20.19 25.52 5.35
N LEU A 244 18.87 25.56 5.24
CA LEU A 244 18.07 26.77 5.47
C LEU A 244 17.24 26.59 6.76
N PRO A 245 17.58 27.27 7.88
CA PRO A 245 17.03 27.00 9.22
C PRO A 245 15.50 27.05 9.34
N TRP A 246 14.83 27.91 8.56
CA TRP A 246 13.38 28.13 8.68
C TRP A 246 12.61 27.62 7.46
N LEU A 247 13.17 26.68 6.69
CA LEU A 247 12.54 26.16 5.48
C LEU A 247 11.32 25.28 5.85
N PRO A 248 10.08 25.69 5.56
CA PRO A 248 8.92 24.90 5.93
C PRO A 248 8.87 23.59 5.14
N LEU A 249 8.61 22.47 5.81
CA LEU A 249 8.51 21.15 5.17
C LEU A 249 7.47 21.11 4.03
N GLY A 250 6.40 21.91 4.13
CA GLY A 250 5.42 22.05 3.05
C GLY A 250 6.00 22.61 1.75
N VAL A 251 6.96 23.56 1.86
CA VAL A 251 7.69 24.11 0.70
C VAL A 251 8.62 23.07 0.12
N VAL A 252 9.34 22.32 0.98
CA VAL A 252 10.20 21.20 0.55
C VAL A 252 9.40 20.18 -0.26
N ALA A 253 8.24 19.77 0.26
CA ALA A 253 7.35 18.83 -0.43
C ALA A 253 6.83 19.40 -1.76
N TRP A 254 6.47 20.69 -1.79
CA TRP A 254 6.00 21.34 -3.01
C TRP A 254 7.09 21.40 -4.09
N VAL A 255 8.30 21.85 -3.75
CA VAL A 255 9.44 21.92 -4.67
C VAL A 255 9.78 20.52 -5.16
N ALA A 256 9.89 19.55 -4.25
CA ALA A 256 10.23 18.18 -4.60
C ALA A 256 9.23 17.58 -5.61
N ARG A 257 7.93 17.81 -5.43
CA ARG A 257 6.87 17.38 -6.36
C ARG A 257 6.98 18.07 -7.71
N ARG A 258 7.19 19.39 -7.74
CA ARG A 258 7.28 20.16 -8.99
C ARG A 258 8.49 19.76 -9.83
N VAL A 259 9.63 19.53 -9.18
CA VAL A 259 10.89 19.24 -9.84
C VAL A 259 10.95 17.80 -10.36
N SER A 260 10.59 16.83 -9.52
CA SER A 260 10.67 15.41 -9.87
C SER A 260 9.45 14.91 -10.67
N GLY A 261 8.30 15.59 -10.57
CA GLY A 261 7.03 15.07 -11.08
C GLY A 261 6.49 13.90 -10.24
N ALA A 262 7.07 13.61 -9.08
CA ALA A 262 6.63 12.56 -8.18
C ALA A 262 5.23 12.83 -7.60
N SER A 263 4.53 11.74 -7.27
CA SER A 263 3.19 11.84 -6.70
C SER A 263 3.21 12.38 -5.25
N PRO A 264 2.13 13.02 -4.78
CA PRO A 264 2.00 13.43 -3.38
C PRO A 264 2.16 12.26 -2.40
N ALA A 265 1.69 11.07 -2.79
CA ALA A 265 1.79 9.85 -2.00
C ALA A 265 3.23 9.32 -1.87
N LEU A 266 4.15 9.73 -2.75
CA LEU A 266 5.58 9.42 -2.61
C LEU A 266 6.30 10.50 -1.80
N VAL A 267 6.12 11.78 -2.15
CA VAL A 267 6.90 12.88 -1.57
C VAL A 267 6.48 13.21 -0.14
N GLY A 268 5.17 13.25 0.14
CA GLY A 268 4.65 13.63 1.45
C GLY A 268 5.24 12.79 2.58
N PRO A 269 5.16 11.45 2.49
CA PRO A 269 5.73 10.57 3.51
C PRO A 269 7.25 10.69 3.68
N VAL A 270 8.01 10.87 2.59
CA VAL A 270 9.46 11.08 2.65
C VAL A 270 9.79 12.35 3.43
N VAL A 271 9.11 13.46 3.12
CA VAL A 271 9.32 14.74 3.81
C VAL A 271 8.89 14.67 5.28
N GLU A 272 7.78 13.99 5.57
CA GLU A 272 7.29 13.78 6.93
C GLU A 272 8.27 12.93 7.78
N SER A 273 9.03 12.04 7.16
CA SER A 273 10.02 11.21 7.85
C SER A 273 11.38 11.88 8.08
N LEU A 274 11.68 13.03 7.44
CA LEU A 274 12.96 13.73 7.57
C LEU A 274 13.38 14.04 9.02
N PRO A 275 12.49 14.51 9.92
CA PRO A 275 12.87 14.84 11.30
C PRO A 275 13.26 13.62 12.14
N GLN A 276 12.96 12.40 11.67
CA GLN A 276 13.08 11.21 12.48
C GLN A 276 14.48 10.63 12.42
N ARG A 277 15.09 10.47 13.59
CA ARG A 277 16.37 9.78 13.75
C ARG A 277 16.11 8.29 13.80
N LEU A 278 16.49 7.59 12.73
CA LEU A 278 16.33 6.16 12.65
C LEU A 278 17.52 5.49 13.35
N ARG A 279 17.25 4.45 14.14
CA ARG A 279 18.26 3.58 14.73
C ARG A 279 17.96 2.16 14.27
N ILE A 280 19.01 1.39 13.99
CA ILE A 280 18.90 -0.03 13.68
C ILE A 280 19.33 -0.78 14.92
N ARG A 281 18.45 -1.62 15.46
CA ARG A 281 18.80 -2.52 16.55
C ARG A 281 19.68 -3.64 16.02
N ASP A 282 20.68 -4.03 16.81
CA ASP A 282 21.51 -5.18 16.47
C ASP A 282 20.63 -6.43 16.39
N ASN A 283 20.79 -7.20 15.31
CA ASN A 283 19.99 -8.38 15.04
C ASN A 283 20.72 -9.37 14.13
N ALA A 284 20.35 -10.66 14.23
CA ALA A 284 21.03 -11.74 13.53
C ALA A 284 20.98 -11.60 12.01
N LEU A 285 19.84 -11.17 11.45
CA LEU A 285 19.68 -11.00 10.00
C LEU A 285 20.57 -9.88 9.46
N GLN A 286 20.64 -8.74 10.14
CA GLN A 286 21.55 -7.65 9.80
C GLN A 286 23.02 -8.09 9.84
N ARG A 287 23.42 -8.89 10.84
CA ARG A 287 24.78 -9.45 10.91
C ARG A 287 25.07 -10.42 9.77
N ALA A 288 24.08 -11.22 9.35
CA ALA A 288 24.24 -12.17 8.27
C ALA A 288 24.48 -11.49 6.90
N ILE A 289 23.83 -10.35 6.64
CA ILE A 289 24.00 -9.63 5.36
C ILE A 289 25.15 -8.63 5.35
N ALA A 290 25.61 -8.18 6.53
CA ALA A 290 26.62 -7.12 6.67
C ALA A 290 27.96 -7.38 5.92
N PRO A 291 28.55 -8.60 5.92
CA PRO A 291 29.85 -8.84 5.28
C PRO A 291 29.86 -8.56 3.78
N SER A 292 28.73 -8.72 3.11
CA SER A 292 28.55 -8.50 1.67
C SER A 292 27.80 -7.22 1.34
N ALA A 293 27.51 -6.37 2.33
CA ALA A 293 26.63 -5.23 2.16
C ALA A 293 27.27 -4.15 1.26
N LEU A 294 26.50 -3.64 0.30
CA LEU A 294 26.94 -2.64 -0.65
C LEU A 294 26.78 -1.22 -0.09
N ALA A 295 27.86 -0.45 -0.17
CA ALA A 295 27.87 0.98 0.13
C ALA A 295 26.90 1.76 -0.77
N PHE A 296 26.32 2.85 -0.25
CA PHE A 296 25.33 3.68 -0.96
C PHE A 296 25.86 4.12 -2.32
N ARG A 297 27.09 4.62 -2.36
CA ARG A 297 27.74 5.12 -3.58
C ARG A 297 27.79 4.06 -4.69
N ARG A 298 28.12 2.82 -4.33
CA ARG A 298 28.23 1.70 -5.28
C ARG A 298 26.85 1.25 -5.77
N ALA A 299 25.90 1.10 -4.85
CA ALA A 299 24.51 0.76 -5.19
C ALA A 299 23.87 1.84 -6.09
N LEU A 300 24.12 3.12 -5.83
CA LEU A 300 23.68 4.22 -6.68
C LEU A 300 24.30 4.13 -8.07
N ALA A 301 25.62 3.95 -8.17
CA ALA A 301 26.30 3.84 -9.46
C ALA A 301 25.74 2.70 -10.32
N GLN A 302 25.46 1.54 -9.71
CA GLN A 302 24.83 0.40 -10.39
C GLN A 302 23.38 0.65 -10.81
N SER A 303 22.71 1.62 -10.19
CA SER A 303 21.32 1.96 -10.47
C SER A 303 21.14 2.99 -11.59
N LEU A 304 22.21 3.67 -11.98
CA LEU A 304 22.20 4.65 -13.06
C LEU A 304 22.17 3.96 -14.43
N ALA A 305 21.58 4.64 -15.41
CA ALA A 305 21.63 4.28 -16.81
C ALA A 305 23.02 4.58 -17.39
N ALA A 306 23.25 4.15 -18.63
CA ALA A 306 24.53 4.33 -19.33
C ALA A 306 24.98 5.80 -19.44
N ASP A 307 24.05 6.76 -19.39
CA ASP A 307 24.36 8.19 -19.42
C ASP A 307 24.85 8.76 -18.08
N GLY A 308 24.87 7.95 -17.01
CA GLY A 308 25.31 8.34 -15.67
C GLY A 308 24.44 9.42 -15.01
N ARG A 309 23.28 9.76 -15.59
CA ARG A 309 22.45 10.88 -15.14
C ARG A 309 21.02 10.48 -14.84
N HIS A 310 20.49 9.49 -15.56
CA HIS A 310 19.15 8.97 -15.29
C HIS A 310 19.22 7.67 -14.53
N LEU A 311 18.22 7.41 -13.70
CA LEU A 311 18.04 6.10 -13.12
C LEU A 311 17.59 5.12 -14.21
N GLN A 312 18.01 3.86 -14.10
CA GLN A 312 17.40 2.79 -14.89
C GLN A 312 15.88 2.79 -14.73
N PRO A 313 15.13 2.47 -15.80
CA PRO A 313 13.69 2.62 -15.82
C PRO A 313 13.00 1.72 -14.79
N ASN A 314 11.93 2.23 -14.18
CA ASN A 314 11.09 1.44 -13.30
C ASN A 314 10.49 0.24 -14.08
N PRO A 315 10.55 -0.99 -13.53
CA PRO A 315 10.03 -2.20 -14.20
C PRO A 315 8.55 -2.12 -14.60
N ARG A 316 7.75 -1.29 -13.91
CA ARG A 316 6.33 -1.08 -14.23
C ARG A 316 6.09 -0.11 -15.38
N ARG A 317 7.09 0.67 -15.80
CA ARG A 317 6.91 1.73 -16.81
C ARG A 317 6.24 1.23 -18.10
N PRO A 318 6.57 0.04 -18.65
CA PRO A 318 5.95 -0.46 -19.88
C PRO A 318 4.45 -0.71 -19.76
N ILE A 319 3.99 -1.22 -18.60
CA ILE A 319 2.58 -1.60 -18.38
C ILE A 319 1.72 -0.47 -17.82
N GLN A 320 2.34 0.60 -17.31
CA GLN A 320 1.63 1.69 -16.61
C GLN A 320 0.65 2.46 -17.47
N LEU A 321 0.95 2.66 -18.77
CA LEU A 321 0.07 3.38 -19.68
C LEU A 321 -1.22 2.60 -19.92
N GLU A 322 -1.08 1.30 -20.19
CA GLU A 322 -2.21 0.40 -20.40
C GLU A 322 -3.05 0.25 -19.11
N ASP A 323 -2.41 0.03 -17.96
CA ASP A 323 -3.10 -0.03 -16.67
C ASP A 323 -3.94 1.24 -16.42
N ARG A 324 -3.39 2.43 -16.73
CA ARG A 324 -4.11 3.71 -16.58
C ARG A 324 -5.27 3.84 -17.56
N ALA A 325 -5.12 3.36 -18.79
CA ALA A 325 -6.19 3.36 -19.78
C ALA A 325 -7.35 2.47 -19.32
N GLN A 326 -7.05 1.24 -18.88
CA GLN A 326 -8.05 0.30 -18.34
C GLN A 326 -8.78 0.86 -17.11
N LEU A 327 -8.06 1.49 -16.17
CA LEU A 327 -8.69 2.13 -15.02
C LEU A 327 -9.63 3.27 -15.45
N ARG A 328 -9.25 4.07 -16.45
CA ARG A 328 -10.09 5.15 -16.99
C ARG A 328 -11.33 4.60 -17.68
N GLU A 329 -11.19 3.55 -18.47
CA GLU A 329 -12.29 2.90 -19.19
C GLU A 329 -13.30 2.31 -18.20
N ALA A 330 -12.83 1.51 -17.25
CA ALA A 330 -13.67 0.90 -16.21
C ALA A 330 -14.48 1.95 -15.42
N SER A 331 -13.93 3.16 -15.27
CA SER A 331 -14.58 4.29 -14.60
C SER A 331 -15.09 3.94 -13.21
N ARG A 332 -14.33 3.10 -12.50
CA ARG A 332 -14.64 2.64 -11.15
C ARG A 332 -14.13 3.60 -10.10
N VAL A 333 -14.77 3.55 -8.94
CA VAL A 333 -14.48 4.38 -7.77
C VAL A 333 -14.19 3.47 -6.60
N ARG A 334 -13.16 3.86 -5.84
CA ARG A 334 -12.86 3.30 -4.53
C ARG A 334 -12.92 4.38 -3.48
N SER A 335 -13.58 4.13 -2.36
CA SER A 335 -13.71 5.07 -1.26
C SER A 335 -13.56 4.34 0.05
N ILE A 336 -12.57 4.68 0.88
CA ILE A 336 -12.31 3.99 2.15
C ILE A 336 -12.16 5.03 3.24
N GLN A 337 -12.92 4.87 4.32
CA GLN A 337 -12.91 5.75 5.47
C GLN A 337 -12.76 4.95 6.76
N ARG A 338 -11.70 5.26 7.51
CA ARG A 338 -11.45 4.72 8.85
C ARG A 338 -12.42 5.31 9.85
N ILE A 339 -13.12 4.46 10.60
CA ILE A 339 -14.06 4.82 11.64
C ILE A 339 -13.56 4.23 12.97
N ILE A 340 -13.58 5.00 14.05
CA ILE A 340 -13.31 4.49 15.40
C ILE A 340 -14.53 3.68 15.83
N LEU A 341 -14.30 2.42 16.20
CA LEU A 341 -15.38 1.54 16.65
C LEU A 341 -15.76 1.91 18.10
N PRO A 342 -17.03 2.21 18.39
CA PRO A 342 -17.47 2.38 19.77
C PRO A 342 -17.29 1.08 20.58
N PRO A 343 -17.01 1.16 21.89
CA PRO A 343 -16.84 -0.02 22.73
C PRO A 343 -18.03 -0.98 22.65
N GLY A 344 -17.75 -2.28 22.55
CA GLY A 344 -18.77 -3.35 22.49
C GLY A 344 -19.56 -3.43 21.17
N GLN A 345 -19.18 -2.68 20.14
CA GLN A 345 -19.81 -2.73 18.82
C GLN A 345 -18.94 -3.49 17.81
N ASP A 346 -19.52 -3.88 16.68
CA ASP A 346 -18.86 -4.61 15.60
C ASP A 346 -19.16 -4.01 14.20
N ALA A 347 -18.59 -4.61 13.15
CA ALA A 347 -18.83 -4.19 11.77
C ALA A 347 -20.31 -4.22 11.37
N ALA A 348 -21.08 -5.21 11.86
CA ALA A 348 -22.48 -5.37 11.54
C ALA A 348 -23.32 -4.24 12.16
N TRP A 349 -23.02 -3.86 13.41
CA TRP A 349 -23.64 -2.73 14.07
C TRP A 349 -23.32 -1.42 13.34
N VAL A 350 -22.05 -1.18 12.98
CA VAL A 350 -21.65 0.03 12.25
C VAL A 350 -22.40 0.11 10.91
N ALA A 351 -22.51 -1.00 10.18
CA ALA A 351 -23.25 -1.06 8.92
C ALA A 351 -24.72 -0.66 9.09
N GLY A 352 -25.46 -1.33 9.98
CA GLY A 352 -26.88 -1.02 10.20
C GLY A 352 -27.09 0.39 10.79
N ASN A 353 -26.20 0.83 11.68
CA ASN A 353 -26.22 2.17 12.24
C ASN A 353 -26.00 3.24 11.17
N TYR A 354 -25.11 2.99 10.20
CA TYR A 354 -24.83 3.91 9.11
C TYR A 354 -26.07 4.20 8.28
N PHE A 355 -26.75 3.17 7.79
CA PHE A 355 -27.92 3.36 6.92
C PHE A 355 -29.10 4.02 7.65
N ARG A 356 -29.39 3.59 8.89
CA ARG A 356 -30.40 4.26 9.73
C ARG A 356 -30.08 5.73 9.98
N TRP A 357 -28.80 6.05 10.21
CA TRP A 357 -28.36 7.42 10.39
C TRP A 357 -28.43 8.24 9.10
N LEU A 358 -28.06 7.67 7.96
CA LEU A 358 -28.09 8.33 6.67
C LEU A 358 -29.48 8.89 6.35
N GLY A 359 -30.53 8.08 6.57
CA GLY A 359 -31.92 8.51 6.39
C GLY A 359 -32.37 9.60 7.35
N ARG A 360 -31.76 9.72 8.54
CA ARG A 360 -32.06 10.77 9.53
C ARG A 360 -31.28 12.06 9.24
N CYS A 361 -30.00 11.97 8.93
CA CYS A 361 -29.15 13.16 8.75
C CYS A 361 -29.42 13.90 7.44
N CYS A 362 -29.99 13.21 6.46
CA CYS A 362 -30.37 13.77 5.16
C CYS A 362 -31.88 14.02 5.06
N TRP A 363 -32.59 14.05 6.20
CA TRP A 363 -33.98 14.47 6.25
C TRP A 363 -34.11 15.96 5.88
N PRO A 364 -35.10 16.38 5.06
CA PRO A 364 -36.23 15.58 4.53
C PRO A 364 -35.98 14.92 3.17
N LEU A 365 -34.80 15.04 2.57
CA LEU A 365 -34.57 14.67 1.17
C LEU A 365 -34.41 13.16 0.95
N VAL A 366 -33.64 12.49 1.81
CA VAL A 366 -33.28 11.08 1.65
C VAL A 366 -33.99 10.23 2.71
N ALA A 367 -34.40 9.04 2.32
CA ALA A 367 -34.82 7.97 3.22
C ALA A 367 -33.93 6.75 3.00
N SER A 368 -33.71 6.00 4.08
CA SER A 368 -33.10 4.68 4.04
C SER A 368 -34.07 3.68 4.67
N ARG A 369 -34.28 2.56 3.99
CA ARG A 369 -35.19 1.49 4.41
C ARG A 369 -34.42 0.18 4.44
N GLU A 370 -34.65 -0.60 5.49
CA GLU A 370 -34.13 -1.96 5.61
C GLU A 370 -35.10 -2.90 4.91
N CYS A 371 -34.58 -3.79 4.07
CA CYS A 371 -35.34 -4.80 3.34
C CYS A 371 -35.47 -6.07 4.18
N ALA A 372 -36.48 -6.91 3.88
CA ALA A 372 -36.74 -8.14 4.63
C ALA A 372 -35.59 -9.15 4.57
N ASP A 373 -34.77 -9.09 3.52
CA ASP A 373 -33.58 -9.92 3.33
C ASP A 373 -32.34 -9.40 4.08
N GLY A 374 -32.47 -8.31 4.86
CA GLY A 374 -31.37 -7.62 5.53
C GLY A 374 -30.60 -6.66 4.62
N GLY A 375 -31.08 -6.41 3.40
CA GLY A 375 -30.58 -5.39 2.49
C GLY A 375 -31.03 -3.98 2.86
N TRP A 376 -30.55 -3.01 2.08
CA TRP A 376 -30.87 -1.60 2.25
C TRP A 376 -31.25 -0.94 0.94
N GLU A 377 -32.31 -0.14 0.97
CA GLU A 377 -32.64 0.81 -0.09
C GLU A 377 -32.42 2.23 0.41
N VAL A 378 -31.67 3.01 -0.36
CA VAL A 378 -31.47 4.44 -0.13
C VAL A 378 -32.12 5.17 -1.30
N GLY A 379 -33.04 6.09 -1.00
CA GLY A 379 -33.84 6.77 -2.01
C GLY A 379 -34.29 8.17 -1.63
N LEU A 380 -34.82 8.91 -2.58
CA LEU A 380 -35.48 10.18 -2.35
C LEU A 380 -36.87 9.96 -1.74
N ARG A 381 -37.30 10.88 -0.87
CA ARG A 381 -38.66 10.83 -0.29
C ARG A 381 -39.73 11.24 -1.29
N LEU A 382 -39.49 12.29 -2.06
CA LEU A 382 -40.42 12.92 -3.01
C LEU A 382 -39.64 13.46 -4.24
N PRO A 383 -39.93 13.00 -5.47
CA PRO A 383 -40.67 11.77 -5.78
C PRO A 383 -39.94 10.54 -5.20
N ARG A 384 -40.68 9.45 -4.94
CA ARG A 384 -40.08 8.20 -4.42
C ARG A 384 -39.23 7.54 -5.50
N VAL A 385 -37.92 7.72 -5.40
CA VAL A 385 -36.94 7.17 -6.35
C VAL A 385 -35.86 6.45 -5.58
N VAL A 386 -35.56 5.20 -5.97
CA VAL A 386 -34.46 4.42 -5.39
C VAL A 386 -33.14 4.88 -6.01
N LEU A 387 -32.27 5.45 -5.19
CA LEU A 387 -30.96 5.93 -5.59
C LEU A 387 -29.93 4.80 -5.58
N LEU A 388 -29.96 3.94 -4.55
CA LEU A 388 -29.10 2.78 -4.40
C LEU A 388 -29.87 1.63 -3.76
N ARG A 389 -29.69 0.42 -4.30
CA ARG A 389 -30.10 -0.85 -3.70
C ARG A 389 -28.85 -1.63 -3.30
N LEU A 390 -28.86 -2.13 -2.07
CA LEU A 390 -27.76 -2.84 -1.45
C LEU A 390 -28.25 -4.20 -0.93
N ARG A 391 -27.78 -5.29 -1.52
CA ARG A 391 -28.14 -6.65 -1.11
C ARG A 391 -27.02 -7.28 -0.27
N PRO A 392 -27.32 -7.96 0.84
CA PRO A 392 -26.27 -8.53 1.69
C PRO A 392 -25.53 -9.66 0.96
N ALA A 393 -24.21 -9.70 1.13
CA ALA A 393 -23.35 -10.74 0.59
C ALA A 393 -22.98 -11.70 1.74
N ALA A 394 -23.85 -12.65 2.05
CA ALA A 394 -23.69 -13.55 3.19
C ALA A 394 -22.37 -14.35 3.14
N ALA A 395 -21.99 -14.87 1.96
CA ALA A 395 -20.76 -15.63 1.75
C ALA A 395 -19.47 -14.82 2.01
N MET A 396 -19.53 -13.49 1.91
CA MET A 396 -18.41 -12.59 2.16
C MET A 396 -18.48 -11.92 3.54
N SER A 397 -19.54 -12.17 4.30
CA SER A 397 -19.78 -11.54 5.59
C SER A 397 -19.40 -12.45 6.76
N THR A 398 -18.76 -11.88 7.76
CA THR A 398 -18.36 -12.51 9.02
C THR A 398 -18.73 -11.60 10.20
N ALA A 399 -18.41 -11.98 11.44
CA ALA A 399 -18.57 -11.09 12.60
C ALA A 399 -17.76 -9.78 12.45
N GLN A 400 -16.57 -9.87 11.85
CA GLN A 400 -15.66 -8.73 11.65
C GLN A 400 -15.85 -8.02 10.31
N ARG A 401 -16.70 -8.54 9.42
CA ARG A 401 -16.90 -7.98 8.08
C ARG A 401 -18.36 -8.07 7.65
N ARG A 402 -18.97 -6.95 7.30
CA ARG A 402 -20.30 -6.93 6.69
C ARG A 402 -20.21 -6.39 5.27
N VAL A 403 -20.65 -7.17 4.29
CA VAL A 403 -20.54 -6.81 2.86
C VAL A 403 -21.92 -6.71 2.23
N TYR A 404 -22.13 -5.67 1.43
CA TYR A 404 -23.32 -5.49 0.59
C TYR A 404 -22.90 -5.32 -0.87
N HIS A 405 -23.55 -6.04 -1.78
CA HIS A 405 -23.45 -5.78 -3.22
C HIS A 405 -24.33 -4.60 -3.59
N ILE A 406 -23.81 -3.70 -4.43
CA ILE A 406 -24.55 -2.59 -5.01
C ILE A 406 -25.11 -3.10 -6.33
N ASP A 407 -26.37 -3.54 -6.33
CA ASP A 407 -26.99 -4.26 -7.45
C ASP A 407 -28.04 -3.43 -8.21
N GLY A 408 -28.30 -2.19 -7.79
CA GLY A 408 -29.20 -1.30 -8.52
C GLY A 408 -29.37 0.10 -7.94
N GLY A 409 -30.34 0.81 -8.49
CA GLY A 409 -30.65 2.21 -8.17
C GLY A 409 -30.07 3.20 -9.18
N LEU A 410 -30.65 4.40 -9.21
CA LEU A 410 -30.36 5.43 -10.22
C LEU A 410 -28.90 5.94 -10.21
N LEU A 411 -28.18 5.77 -9.09
CA LEU A 411 -26.80 6.27 -8.97
C LEU A 411 -25.73 5.28 -9.46
N ALA A 412 -26.04 3.99 -9.56
CA ALA A 412 -25.10 2.93 -9.92
C ALA A 412 -25.38 2.37 -11.32
N ARG A 413 -24.32 2.08 -12.09
CA ARG A 413 -24.48 1.29 -13.33
C ARG A 413 -24.72 -0.16 -12.96
N ALA A 414 -25.73 -0.76 -13.59
CA ALA A 414 -26.02 -2.19 -13.48
C ALA A 414 -24.77 -3.03 -13.81
N GLU A 415 -24.64 -4.20 -13.18
CA GLU A 415 -23.64 -5.24 -13.50
C GLU A 415 -22.17 -4.96 -13.12
N THR A 416 -21.87 -3.93 -12.32
CA THR A 416 -20.47 -3.50 -12.13
C THR A 416 -19.71 -4.15 -10.97
N GLY A 417 -20.30 -5.12 -10.27
CA GLY A 417 -19.66 -5.83 -9.16
C GLY A 417 -19.31 -4.94 -7.96
N GLY A 418 -19.88 -3.73 -7.92
CA GLY A 418 -19.67 -2.76 -6.85
C GLY A 418 -20.11 -3.33 -5.51
N ARG A 419 -19.32 -3.07 -4.46
CA ARG A 419 -19.65 -3.49 -3.09
C ARG A 419 -19.39 -2.39 -2.10
N PHE A 420 -20.17 -2.38 -1.04
CA PHE A 420 -19.94 -1.57 0.14
C PHE A 420 -19.73 -2.50 1.33
N GLU A 421 -18.54 -2.45 1.92
CA GLU A 421 -18.16 -3.26 3.06
C GLU A 421 -17.85 -2.42 4.30
N PHE A 422 -18.18 -2.98 5.46
CA PHE A 422 -17.78 -2.52 6.78
C PHE A 422 -16.87 -3.58 7.36
N HIS A 423 -15.64 -3.22 7.67
CA HIS A 423 -14.60 -4.18 8.00
C HIS A 423 -13.84 -3.76 9.26
N THR A 424 -14.04 -4.50 10.34
CA THR A 424 -13.35 -4.32 11.62
C THR A 424 -11.94 -4.89 11.58
N LEU A 425 -10.96 -4.09 11.98
CA LEU A 425 -9.53 -4.35 11.92
C LEU A 425 -8.85 -4.00 13.24
N LEU A 426 -7.65 -4.55 13.48
CA LEU A 426 -6.80 -4.28 14.65
C LEU A 426 -7.56 -4.49 15.97
N ASP A 427 -8.01 -5.73 16.20
CA ASP A 427 -8.69 -6.17 17.42
C ASP A 427 -9.88 -5.30 17.85
N GLY A 428 -10.69 -4.88 16.87
CA GLY A 428 -11.88 -4.09 17.15
C GLY A 428 -11.61 -2.60 17.34
N ARG A 429 -10.39 -2.10 17.11
CA ARG A 429 -10.10 -0.68 17.30
C ARG A 429 -10.73 0.21 16.22
N TYR A 430 -10.79 -0.29 14.99
CA TYR A 430 -11.29 0.47 13.85
C TYR A 430 -12.24 -0.36 13.00
N THR A 431 -13.19 0.31 12.35
CA THR A 431 -13.97 -0.25 11.24
C THR A 431 -13.75 0.59 10.00
N MET A 432 -13.38 -0.05 8.90
CA MET A 432 -13.28 0.60 7.60
C MET A 432 -14.63 0.52 6.91
N ALA A 433 -15.20 1.68 6.56
CA ALA A 433 -16.30 1.75 5.60
C ALA A 433 -15.69 1.91 4.20
N ALA A 434 -15.83 0.89 3.36
CA ALA A 434 -15.12 0.79 2.09
C ALA A 434 -16.05 0.45 0.92
N ILE A 435 -16.12 1.36 -0.05
CA ILE A 435 -16.73 1.13 -1.35
C ILE A 435 -15.64 0.69 -2.31
N HIS A 436 -15.87 -0.45 -2.96
CA HIS A 436 -14.97 -1.01 -3.97
C HIS A 436 -15.72 -1.24 -5.27
N ASP A 437 -15.01 -1.10 -6.39
CA ASP A 437 -15.50 -1.39 -7.75
C ASP A 437 -16.79 -0.65 -8.15
N TYR A 438 -17.18 0.40 -7.44
CA TYR A 438 -18.40 1.14 -7.71
C TYR A 438 -18.30 1.90 -9.03
N ALA A 439 -19.27 1.69 -9.91
CA ALA A 439 -19.38 2.39 -11.16
C ALA A 439 -20.57 3.36 -11.13
N PRO A 440 -20.34 4.69 -11.15
CA PRO A 440 -21.43 5.65 -11.16
C PRO A 440 -22.19 5.64 -12.49
N ALA A 441 -23.50 5.85 -12.43
CA ALA A 441 -24.38 6.03 -13.59
C ALA A 441 -24.25 7.42 -14.23
N LEU A 442 -23.89 8.44 -13.45
CA LEU A 442 -23.73 9.80 -13.95
C LEU A 442 -22.49 9.93 -14.86
N PRO A 443 -22.54 10.85 -15.84
CA PRO A 443 -21.34 11.31 -16.54
C PRO A 443 -20.24 11.71 -15.57
N TRP A 444 -19.00 11.33 -15.88
CA TRP A 444 -17.88 11.39 -14.93
C TRP A 444 -17.66 12.77 -14.31
N TYR A 445 -17.79 13.84 -15.10
CA TYR A 445 -17.61 15.21 -14.61
C TYR A 445 -18.70 15.62 -13.61
N LEU A 446 -19.96 15.25 -13.85
CA LEU A 446 -21.06 15.49 -12.91
C LEU A 446 -20.86 14.68 -11.63
N TYR A 447 -20.49 13.41 -11.76
CA TYR A 447 -20.22 12.53 -10.62
C TYR A 447 -19.18 13.12 -9.66
N LEU A 448 -18.08 13.65 -10.19
CA LEU A 448 -16.98 14.23 -9.41
C LEU A 448 -17.43 15.41 -8.54
N TRP A 449 -18.24 16.31 -9.10
CA TRP A 449 -18.69 17.52 -8.41
C TRP A 449 -19.92 17.32 -7.53
N THR A 450 -20.65 16.22 -7.73
CA THR A 450 -21.90 15.92 -7.00
C THR A 450 -21.73 14.72 -6.05
N GLN A 451 -22.04 13.50 -6.50
CA GLN A 451 -22.07 12.28 -5.68
C GLN A 451 -20.75 12.06 -4.93
N ALA A 452 -19.59 12.21 -5.60
CA ALA A 452 -18.30 11.99 -4.97
C ALA A 452 -18.01 12.98 -3.82
N ALA A 453 -18.39 14.25 -4.00
CA ALA A 453 -18.22 15.29 -2.99
C ALA A 453 -19.23 15.12 -1.83
N ILE A 454 -20.48 14.79 -2.14
CA ILE A 454 -21.54 14.52 -1.16
C ILE A 454 -21.16 13.30 -0.30
N HIS A 455 -20.73 12.20 -0.92
CA HIS A 455 -20.28 10.98 -0.25
C HIS A 455 -19.20 11.28 0.80
N LEU A 456 -18.15 12.02 0.43
CA LEU A 456 -17.10 12.40 1.38
C LEU A 456 -17.62 13.27 2.54
N ARG A 457 -18.55 14.19 2.27
CA ARG A 457 -19.15 15.02 3.33
C ARG A 457 -19.98 14.18 4.30
N VAL A 458 -20.77 13.24 3.78
CA VAL A 458 -21.56 12.29 4.57
C VAL A 458 -20.63 11.44 5.44
N MET A 459 -19.60 10.84 4.86
CA MET A 459 -18.65 10.00 5.60
C MET A 459 -17.92 10.76 6.69
N ARG A 460 -17.47 12.00 6.42
CA ARG A 460 -16.86 12.86 7.46
C ARG A 460 -17.82 13.18 8.60
N ARG A 461 -19.10 13.44 8.32
CA ARG A 461 -20.12 13.64 9.37
C ARG A 461 -20.34 12.36 10.17
N TYR A 462 -20.35 11.20 9.52
CA TYR A 462 -20.51 9.91 10.18
C TYR A 462 -19.33 9.59 11.10
N GLN A 463 -18.10 9.76 10.62
CA GLN A 463 -16.88 9.62 11.42
C GLN A 463 -16.90 10.48 12.68
N ARG A 464 -17.29 11.76 12.56
CA ARG A 464 -17.41 12.66 13.73
C ARG A 464 -18.47 12.21 14.71
N ARG A 465 -19.58 11.65 14.23
CA ARG A 465 -20.65 11.13 15.10
C ARG A 465 -20.17 9.91 15.88
N LEU A 466 -19.57 8.93 15.22
CA LEU A 466 -19.08 7.73 15.90
C LEU A 466 -17.92 8.04 16.84
N ALA A 467 -17.03 8.97 16.48
CA ALA A 467 -15.99 9.44 17.38
C ALA A 467 -16.52 10.10 18.67
N ARG A 468 -17.76 10.62 18.68
CA ARG A 468 -18.42 11.10 19.91
C ARG A 468 -19.04 9.98 20.74
N LEU A 469 -19.47 8.90 20.10
CA LEU A 469 -20.03 7.72 20.78
C LEU A 469 -18.93 6.77 21.32
N ALA A 470 -17.71 6.90 20.80
CA ALA A 470 -16.54 6.14 21.24
C ALA A 470 -15.72 6.85 22.34
N ARG A 471 -16.11 8.08 22.70
CA ARG A 471 -15.67 8.76 23.93
C ARG A 471 -16.63 8.37 25.03
#